data_AF-A0ABD3MB69-F1
#
_entry.id   AF-A0ABD3MB69-F1
#
_cell.length_a   1.000
_cell.length_b   1.000
_cell.length_c   1.000
_cell.angle_alpha   90.00
_cell.angle_beta   90.00
_cell.angle_gamma   90.00
#
_symmetry.space_group_name_H-M   'P 1'
#
loop_
_entity.id
_entity.type
_entity.pdbx_description
1 polymer ?
#
loop_
_entity_poly.entity_id
_entity_poly.type
_entity_poly.pdbx_seq_one_letter_code
_entity_poly.pdbx_strand_id
1 'polypeptide(L)'
;MRLIPSSFLSILAVLPSLCQANTVTGGLVGVVLAWNVASNAAIAAASTTSDETVAKATNTNDNDNEDEDDNDENDEEYESKIQQALQYFKSKSSQLLKQALQEGGGSIGETSILEIAPNGDIVSSTDVEEELRQTEFALTAMKQELQRLQNRLKLDEYENDDDDEDDDEEEEEEEEEDSDDDEDGDDYDYGDNFPPENYRLSPEDIDAQLQNDPELKAILDSITDPKVRNEKYGDIKSEADMAVKMDIDKWHTFKYWEMHAYFSCARQFAASRPVYDTDMWNEVRQLWHDFANEDKLDNFKPGMKERTYQFSTDSFDPPMEPFHAGEKGRGLRAARDIAKGELVFKATNNTVIFTHGHTWRKFLFHIYERHGEDGPFDGGTTCDVLLWSWVQRIEKDGPLVIVADFDNGSLLNEGRDEPGWDKPNVRCGKEGDEMCMMEYYATDDIKTGEEILCDYRGFALLGAWRNMGV
;
A
#
# COMPACT_ATOMS: atom_id res chain seq x y z
N MET A 1 29.19 0.41 27.82
CA MET A 1 29.22 1.17 26.55
C MET A 1 27.78 1.29 26.10
N ARG A 2 27.30 2.51 25.85
CA ARG A 2 25.87 2.84 25.73
C ARG A 2 25.47 2.90 24.26
N LEU A 3 24.44 2.14 23.87
CA LEU A 3 23.68 2.34 22.64
C LEU A 3 22.21 2.63 23.03
N ILE A 4 21.68 3.68 22.42
CA ILE A 4 20.32 4.20 22.61
C ILE A 4 19.50 3.68 21.42
N PRO A 5 18.45 2.85 21.60
CA PRO A 5 17.47 2.61 20.55
C PRO A 5 16.54 3.82 20.52
N SER A 6 16.44 4.42 19.35
CA SER A 6 15.57 5.56 19.07
C SER A 6 14.22 5.06 18.61
N SER A 7 13.33 4.80 19.56
CA SER A 7 11.89 4.79 19.38
C SER A 7 11.33 6.12 19.92
N PHE A 8 10.70 6.89 19.03
CA PHE A 8 9.88 8.10 19.24
C PHE A 8 10.54 9.43 19.73
N LEU A 9 10.11 10.53 19.06
CA LEU A 9 10.38 11.99 19.27
C LEU A 9 11.78 12.49 18.80
N SER A 10 11.96 13.53 17.96
CA SER A 10 11.19 14.77 17.78
C SER A 10 11.36 15.39 16.38
N ILE A 11 10.25 15.90 15.84
CA ILE A 11 10.19 17.05 14.92
C ILE A 11 10.31 18.34 15.77
N LEU A 12 11.07 19.33 15.28
CA LEU A 12 11.18 20.78 15.62
C LEU A 12 12.65 21.18 15.85
N ALA A 13 13.19 22.32 15.41
CA ALA A 13 12.92 23.30 14.36
C ALA A 13 14.08 24.31 14.43
N VAL A 14 14.63 24.80 13.31
CA VAL A 14 15.01 26.22 13.07
C VAL A 14 15.15 26.47 11.56
N LEU A 15 14.15 27.13 10.97
CA LEU A 15 14.29 28.01 9.80
C LEU A 15 13.50 29.29 10.14
N PRO A 16 14.03 30.51 9.88
CA PRO A 16 13.22 31.70 9.88
C PRO A 16 12.83 32.15 8.46
N SER A 17 11.50 32.24 8.28
CA SER A 17 10.75 33.39 7.74
C SER A 17 10.83 33.72 6.24
N LEU A 18 9.68 33.66 5.53
CA LEU A 18 8.87 34.85 5.16
C LEU A 18 7.63 34.54 4.26
N CYS A 19 6.49 35.11 4.67
CA CYS A 19 5.26 35.54 3.93
C CYS A 19 4.28 34.46 3.42
N GLN A 20 3.12 34.25 4.08
CA GLN A 20 1.83 35.01 4.05
C GLN A 20 0.96 34.77 2.80
N ALA A 21 -0.14 34.00 2.92
CA ALA A 21 -1.53 34.50 2.99
C ALA A 21 -2.61 33.42 2.69
N ASN A 22 -3.53 33.29 3.66
CA ASN A 22 -4.96 32.97 3.65
C ASN A 22 -5.56 31.64 3.11
N THR A 23 -6.19 30.98 4.09
CA THR A 23 -7.33 30.04 4.13
C THR A 23 -8.57 30.46 3.32
N VAL A 24 -9.29 29.47 2.74
CA VAL A 24 -10.72 29.14 2.94
C VAL A 24 -10.99 27.71 2.40
N THR A 25 -11.88 27.02 3.09
CA THR A 25 -12.30 25.60 3.11
C THR A 25 -13.25 25.13 1.99
N GLY A 26 -13.28 23.80 1.76
CA GLY A 26 -14.40 22.96 1.27
C GLY A 26 -14.88 23.19 -0.17
N GLY A 27 -15.37 22.24 -0.96
CA GLY A 27 -15.87 20.86 -0.77
C GLY A 27 -16.91 20.60 -1.89
N LEU A 28 -17.15 19.32 -2.23
CA LEU A 28 -18.19 18.78 -3.14
C LEU A 28 -18.00 18.85 -4.67
N VAL A 29 -17.44 17.78 -5.23
CA VAL A 29 -17.70 17.32 -6.62
C VAL A 29 -18.03 15.83 -6.57
N GLY A 30 -19.32 15.51 -6.54
CA GLY A 30 -19.82 14.12 -6.55
C GLY A 30 -21.25 13.95 -7.06
N VAL A 31 -21.99 15.05 -7.30
CA VAL A 31 -23.39 14.99 -7.82
C VAL A 31 -23.45 15.04 -9.37
N VAL A 32 -22.39 15.51 -10.04
CA VAL A 32 -22.46 15.90 -11.47
C VAL A 32 -22.37 14.73 -12.47
N LEU A 33 -21.81 13.58 -12.10
CA LEU A 33 -21.66 12.46 -13.05
C LEU A 33 -22.92 11.57 -13.14
N ALA A 34 -23.66 11.39 -12.06
CA ALA A 34 -24.98 10.73 -12.13
C ALA A 34 -26.03 11.64 -12.80
N TRP A 35 -25.91 12.96 -12.63
CA TRP A 35 -26.85 13.92 -13.23
C TRP A 35 -26.61 14.17 -14.72
N ASN A 36 -25.39 14.03 -15.25
CA ASN A 36 -25.14 14.17 -16.70
C ASN A 36 -25.69 13.00 -17.53
N VAL A 37 -25.66 11.77 -16.99
CA VAL A 37 -26.23 10.61 -17.68
C VAL A 37 -27.77 10.66 -17.62
N ALA A 38 -28.34 11.01 -16.45
CA ALA A 38 -29.78 11.22 -16.30
C ALA A 38 -30.30 12.44 -17.08
N SER A 39 -29.55 13.55 -17.14
CA SER A 39 -29.93 14.76 -17.88
C SER A 39 -29.79 14.58 -19.39
N ASN A 40 -28.77 13.87 -19.89
CA ASN A 40 -28.68 13.59 -21.33
C ASN A 40 -29.76 12.60 -21.79
N ALA A 41 -30.15 11.64 -20.95
CA ALA A 41 -31.30 10.77 -21.21
C ALA A 41 -32.63 11.54 -21.16
N ALA A 42 -32.80 12.46 -20.20
CA ALA A 42 -33.98 13.31 -20.10
C ALA A 42 -34.08 14.37 -21.22
N ILE A 43 -32.95 14.92 -21.67
CA ILE A 43 -32.87 15.86 -22.80
C ILE A 43 -33.12 15.14 -24.13
N ALA A 44 -32.63 13.91 -24.30
CA ALA A 44 -32.94 13.09 -25.47
C ALA A 44 -34.42 12.67 -25.51
N ALA A 45 -35.03 12.35 -24.37
CA ALA A 45 -36.46 12.07 -24.26
C ALA A 45 -37.31 13.32 -24.51
N ALA A 46 -36.95 14.47 -23.92
CA ALA A 46 -37.65 15.75 -24.09
C ALA A 46 -37.51 16.34 -25.51
N SER A 47 -36.41 16.04 -26.21
CA SER A 47 -36.19 16.47 -27.60
C SER A 47 -37.07 15.73 -28.61
N THR A 48 -37.68 14.60 -28.25
CA THR A 48 -38.58 13.85 -29.15
C THR A 48 -40.05 14.21 -29.00
N THR A 49 -40.40 15.07 -28.04
CA THR A 49 -41.80 15.39 -27.69
C THR A 49 -42.20 16.86 -27.86
N SER A 50 -41.35 17.72 -28.44
CA SER A 50 -41.60 19.17 -28.49
C SER A 50 -42.00 19.76 -29.86
N ASP A 51 -42.37 18.93 -30.84
CA ASP A 51 -43.02 19.37 -32.08
C ASP A 51 -44.46 18.83 -32.15
N GLU A 52 -45.39 19.40 -31.38
CA GLU A 52 -46.78 19.61 -31.83
C GLU A 52 -47.63 20.46 -30.86
N THR A 53 -48.08 21.60 -31.38
CA THR A 53 -49.33 22.33 -31.05
C THR A 53 -49.48 23.13 -29.75
N VAL A 54 -49.30 24.44 -29.93
CA VAL A 54 -49.97 25.53 -29.20
C VAL A 54 -51.49 25.50 -29.46
N ALA A 55 -52.31 25.43 -28.41
CA ALA A 55 -53.69 25.91 -28.45
C ALA A 55 -54.12 26.51 -27.10
N LYS A 56 -54.51 27.79 -27.20
CA LYS A 56 -55.02 28.71 -26.18
C LYS A 56 -56.36 28.24 -25.59
N ALA A 57 -56.53 28.30 -24.27
CA ALA A 57 -57.84 28.52 -23.65
C ALA A 57 -57.71 29.29 -22.31
N THR A 58 -58.32 30.46 -22.30
CA THR A 58 -58.65 31.34 -21.16
C THR A 58 -59.62 30.67 -20.18
N ASN A 59 -59.50 30.90 -18.86
CA ASN A 59 -60.33 31.85 -18.08
C ASN A 59 -60.34 31.56 -16.56
N THR A 60 -60.11 32.62 -15.76
CA THR A 60 -60.69 33.00 -14.44
C THR A 60 -60.82 31.98 -13.30
N ASN A 61 -60.19 32.25 -12.15
CA ASN A 61 -60.89 32.91 -11.05
C ASN A 61 -59.97 33.39 -9.90
N ASP A 62 -60.39 34.51 -9.33
CA ASP A 62 -59.87 35.29 -8.22
C ASP A 62 -59.61 34.53 -6.92
N ASN A 63 -58.54 34.89 -6.19
CA ASN A 63 -58.65 35.45 -4.84
C ASN A 63 -57.28 35.89 -4.29
N ASP A 64 -57.18 37.19 -4.04
CA ASP A 64 -56.58 37.89 -2.90
C ASP A 64 -55.44 37.21 -2.11
N ASN A 65 -54.24 37.75 -2.27
CA ASN A 65 -53.56 38.40 -1.14
C ASN A 65 -52.44 39.32 -1.66
N GLU A 66 -52.57 40.59 -1.29
CA GLU A 66 -51.55 41.62 -1.36
C GLU A 66 -50.46 41.29 -0.34
N ASP A 67 -49.20 41.21 -0.78
CA ASP A 67 -48.02 41.70 -0.06
C ASP A 67 -46.86 41.75 -1.06
N GLU A 68 -46.74 42.94 -1.67
CA GLU A 68 -45.51 43.60 -2.13
C GLU A 68 -44.42 43.45 -1.04
N ASP A 69 -43.11 43.35 -1.27
CA ASP A 69 -42.26 43.69 -2.41
C ASP A 69 -40.83 43.21 -2.09
N ASP A 70 -40.00 43.15 -3.12
CA ASP A 70 -38.53 43.29 -3.10
C ASP A 70 -37.65 42.16 -2.53
N ASN A 71 -37.36 41.14 -3.36
CA ASN A 71 -36.04 40.48 -3.32
C ASN A 71 -35.61 39.70 -4.58
N ASP A 72 -36.14 40.03 -5.77
CA ASP A 72 -35.80 39.32 -7.01
C ASP A 72 -34.44 39.71 -7.63
N GLU A 73 -33.71 40.70 -7.07
CA GLU A 73 -32.41 41.12 -7.62
C GLU A 73 -31.22 40.25 -7.17
N ASN A 74 -31.40 39.31 -6.24
CA ASN A 74 -30.30 38.45 -5.75
C ASN A 74 -30.16 37.12 -6.52
N ASP A 75 -31.22 36.66 -7.18
CA ASP A 75 -31.20 35.35 -7.85
C ASP A 75 -30.39 35.39 -9.16
N GLU A 76 -30.42 36.50 -9.90
CA GLU A 76 -29.58 36.68 -11.09
C GLU A 76 -28.08 36.78 -10.74
N GLU A 77 -27.74 37.41 -9.60
CA GLU A 77 -26.35 37.49 -9.13
C GLU A 77 -25.86 36.12 -8.65
N TYR A 78 -26.72 35.34 -8.00
CA TYR A 78 -26.41 33.99 -7.54
C TYR A 78 -26.22 33.00 -8.71
N GLU A 79 -27.13 33.01 -9.68
CA GLU A 79 -27.02 32.25 -10.95
C GLU A 79 -25.75 32.62 -11.72
N SER A 80 -25.44 33.92 -11.83
CA SER A 80 -24.24 34.41 -12.52
C SER A 80 -22.95 33.92 -11.85
N LYS A 81 -22.88 33.95 -10.50
CA LYS A 81 -21.73 33.43 -9.74
C LYS A 81 -21.57 31.92 -9.91
N ILE A 82 -22.67 31.17 -9.98
CA ILE A 82 -22.65 29.73 -10.25
C ILE A 82 -22.11 29.46 -11.66
N GLN A 83 -22.60 30.16 -12.68
CA GLN A 83 -22.13 30.00 -14.06
C GLN A 83 -20.64 30.37 -14.21
N GLN A 84 -20.20 31.42 -13.53
CA GLN A 84 -18.81 31.85 -13.56
C GLN A 84 -17.89 30.86 -12.85
N ALA A 85 -18.32 30.28 -11.73
CA ALA A 85 -17.63 29.19 -11.05
C ALA A 85 -17.54 27.94 -11.94
N LEU A 86 -18.64 27.55 -12.60
CA LEU A 86 -18.68 26.41 -13.52
C LEU A 86 -17.72 26.60 -14.71
N GLN A 87 -17.68 27.78 -15.33
CA GLN A 87 -16.72 28.06 -16.41
C GLN A 87 -15.28 28.06 -15.93
N TYR A 88 -15.01 28.60 -14.74
CA TYR A 88 -13.68 28.57 -14.13
C TYR A 88 -13.20 27.14 -13.88
N PHE A 89 -14.05 26.30 -13.28
CA PHE A 89 -13.74 24.89 -13.01
C PHE A 89 -13.57 24.07 -14.30
N LYS A 90 -14.38 24.32 -15.34
CA LYS A 90 -14.22 23.70 -16.66
C LYS A 90 -12.88 24.06 -17.31
N SER A 91 -12.46 25.32 -17.21
CA SER A 91 -11.16 25.75 -17.76
C SER A 91 -9.99 25.14 -16.99
N LYS A 92 -10.10 25.04 -15.66
CA LYS A 92 -9.01 24.58 -14.78
C LYS A 92 -8.85 23.07 -14.79
N SER A 93 -9.94 22.32 -14.86
CA SER A 93 -9.90 20.85 -15.07
C SER A 93 -9.26 20.50 -16.42
N SER A 94 -9.59 21.23 -17.48
CA SER A 94 -8.96 21.05 -18.79
C SER A 94 -7.46 21.35 -18.78
N GLN A 95 -7.02 22.32 -17.97
CA GLN A 95 -5.60 22.65 -17.80
C GLN A 95 -4.87 21.58 -16.98
N LEU A 96 -5.46 21.11 -15.88
CA LEU A 96 -4.88 20.06 -15.04
C LEU A 96 -4.77 18.73 -15.78
N LEU A 97 -5.77 18.39 -16.60
CA LEU A 97 -5.73 17.19 -17.45
C LEU A 97 -4.62 17.30 -18.51
N LYS A 98 -4.47 18.46 -19.15
CA LYS A 98 -3.37 18.71 -20.09
C LYS A 98 -2.00 18.64 -19.41
N GLN A 99 -1.89 19.14 -18.18
CA GLN A 99 -0.65 19.11 -17.41
C GLN A 99 -0.29 17.68 -16.99
N ALA A 100 -1.25 16.90 -16.50
CA ALA A 100 -1.05 15.49 -16.16
C ALA A 100 -0.61 14.66 -17.39
N LEU A 101 -1.21 14.92 -18.56
CA LEU A 101 -0.82 14.27 -19.82
C LEU A 101 0.59 14.67 -20.29
N GLN A 102 1.01 15.93 -20.07
CA GLN A 102 2.36 16.39 -20.36
C GLN A 102 3.41 15.83 -19.38
N GLU A 103 3.08 15.74 -18.10
CA GLU A 103 3.97 15.20 -17.06
C GLU A 103 4.11 13.67 -17.15
N GLY A 104 3.11 12.98 -17.71
CA GLY A 104 3.16 11.54 -18.03
C GLY A 104 3.95 11.16 -19.29
N GLY A 105 4.68 12.10 -19.92
CA GLY A 105 5.55 11.81 -21.07
C GLY A 105 4.82 11.69 -22.42
N GLY A 106 3.52 11.99 -22.50
CA GLY A 106 2.77 12.06 -23.74
C GLY A 106 3.08 13.35 -24.50
N SER A 107 3.78 13.26 -25.64
CA SER A 107 3.80 14.40 -26.57
C SER A 107 2.42 14.50 -27.21
N ILE A 108 1.63 15.50 -26.83
CA ILE A 108 0.40 15.83 -27.56
C ILE A 108 0.84 16.42 -28.90
N GLY A 109 1.00 15.58 -29.92
CA GLY A 109 0.85 16.03 -31.29
C GLY A 109 -0.61 16.46 -31.48
N GLU A 110 -0.85 17.56 -32.19
CA GLU A 110 -2.17 18.17 -32.47
C GLU A 110 -3.20 17.26 -33.17
N THR A 111 -3.03 15.93 -33.19
CA THR A 111 -3.79 15.00 -34.04
C THR A 111 -4.35 13.75 -33.37
N SER A 112 -4.26 13.58 -32.05
CA SER A 112 -5.02 12.50 -31.38
C SER A 112 -6.46 12.92 -31.13
N ILE A 113 -7.26 12.91 -32.19
CA ILE A 113 -8.71 13.08 -32.14
C ILE A 113 -9.31 11.67 -32.05
N LEU A 114 -10.06 11.41 -30.96
CA LEU A 114 -10.97 10.27 -30.84
C LEU A 114 -11.93 10.27 -32.05
N GLU A 115 -11.74 9.35 -33.00
CA GLU A 115 -12.69 9.15 -34.10
C GLU A 115 -13.82 8.24 -33.64
N ILE A 116 -15.02 8.83 -33.51
CA ILE A 116 -16.26 8.09 -33.31
C ILE A 116 -16.83 7.79 -34.70
N ALA A 117 -16.95 6.50 -35.02
CA ALA A 117 -17.51 6.05 -36.28
C ALA A 117 -19.01 6.45 -36.39
N PRO A 118 -19.57 6.54 -37.61
CA PRO A 118 -20.97 6.95 -37.82
C PRO A 118 -22.03 6.08 -37.14
N ASN A 119 -21.66 4.89 -36.65
CA ASN A 119 -22.51 3.97 -35.90
C ASN A 119 -22.39 4.14 -34.37
N GLY A 120 -21.57 5.08 -33.88
CA GLY A 120 -21.33 5.33 -32.46
C GLY A 120 -20.14 4.57 -31.87
N ASP A 121 -19.44 3.74 -32.65
CA ASP A 121 -18.29 2.98 -32.13
C ASP A 121 -17.05 3.87 -32.03
N ILE A 122 -16.35 3.78 -30.90
CA ILE A 122 -15.07 4.43 -30.69
C ILE A 122 -13.99 3.59 -31.38
N VAL A 123 -13.39 4.11 -32.44
CA VAL A 123 -12.25 3.45 -33.11
C VAL A 123 -10.97 4.00 -32.47
N SER A 124 -10.53 3.37 -31.38
CA SER A 124 -9.31 3.79 -30.69
C SER A 124 -8.13 2.85 -30.96
N SER A 125 -6.94 3.44 -31.02
CA SER A 125 -5.65 2.76 -31.05
C SER A 125 -5.39 2.00 -29.74
N THR A 126 -4.40 1.11 -29.79
CA THR A 126 -4.00 0.05 -28.85
C THR A 126 -3.75 0.40 -27.36
N ASP A 127 -4.18 1.55 -26.84
CA ASP A 127 -3.96 1.96 -25.43
C ASP A 127 -5.23 2.27 -24.63
N VAL A 128 -6.41 1.82 -25.10
CA VAL A 128 -7.68 1.99 -24.37
C VAL A 128 -7.64 1.40 -22.97
N GLU A 129 -6.98 0.25 -22.76
CA GLU A 129 -6.88 -0.41 -21.44
C GLU A 129 -5.99 0.39 -20.47
N GLU A 130 -4.95 1.07 -20.96
CA GLU A 130 -4.07 1.90 -20.13
C GLU A 130 -4.78 3.21 -19.72
N GLU A 131 -5.49 3.85 -20.66
CA GLU A 131 -6.34 5.01 -20.34
C GLU A 131 -7.48 4.63 -19.38
N LEU A 132 -8.07 3.44 -19.53
CA LEU A 132 -9.10 2.94 -18.61
C LEU A 132 -8.53 2.73 -17.21
N ARG A 133 -7.34 2.12 -17.09
CA ARG A 133 -6.68 1.86 -15.81
C ARG A 133 -6.25 3.15 -15.10
N GLN A 134 -5.75 4.13 -15.85
CA GLN A 134 -5.44 5.46 -15.30
C GLN A 134 -6.71 6.17 -14.81
N THR A 135 -7.83 5.99 -15.53
CA THR A 135 -9.13 6.53 -15.14
C THR A 135 -9.68 5.85 -13.88
N GLU A 136 -9.57 4.53 -13.77
CA GLU A 136 -9.98 3.76 -12.57
C GLU A 136 -9.16 4.12 -11.34
N PHE A 137 -7.85 4.32 -11.51
CA PHE A 137 -6.98 4.81 -10.45
C PHE A 137 -7.38 6.20 -9.98
N ALA A 138 -7.61 7.14 -10.91
CA ALA A 138 -8.07 8.49 -10.60
C ALA A 138 -9.44 8.48 -9.90
N LEU A 139 -10.38 7.64 -10.36
CA LEU A 139 -11.71 7.48 -9.75
C LEU A 139 -11.60 6.97 -8.30
N THR A 140 -10.73 6.00 -8.06
CA THR A 140 -10.51 5.43 -6.73
C THR A 140 -9.90 6.46 -5.78
N ALA A 141 -8.91 7.23 -6.23
CA ALA A 141 -8.33 8.32 -5.45
C ALA A 141 -9.37 9.40 -5.10
N MET A 142 -10.24 9.77 -6.05
CA MET A 142 -11.33 10.72 -5.81
C MET A 142 -12.36 10.20 -4.79
N LYS A 143 -12.75 8.92 -4.85
CA LYS A 143 -13.66 8.31 -3.88
C LYS A 143 -13.10 8.35 -2.46
N GLN A 144 -11.81 8.04 -2.30
CA GLN A 144 -11.13 8.10 -1.00
C GLN A 144 -11.09 9.52 -0.43
N GLU A 145 -10.82 10.52 -1.27
CA GLU A 145 -10.79 11.91 -0.83
C GLU A 145 -12.20 12.44 -0.49
N LEU A 146 -13.22 12.04 -1.25
CA LEU A 146 -14.62 12.34 -0.92
C LEU A 146 -15.01 11.76 0.44
N GLN A 147 -14.64 10.51 0.71
CA GLN A 147 -14.90 9.87 2.00
C GLN A 147 -14.18 10.58 3.16
N ARG A 148 -12.94 11.05 2.95
CA ARG A 148 -12.24 11.90 3.94
C ARG A 148 -12.98 13.20 4.21
N LEU A 149 -13.48 13.86 3.16
CA LEU A 149 -14.23 15.11 3.31
C LEU A 149 -15.56 14.89 4.03
N GLN A 150 -16.28 13.81 3.73
CA GLN A 150 -17.49 13.43 4.46
C GLN A 150 -17.22 13.18 5.94
N ASN A 151 -16.12 12.50 6.27
CA ASN A 151 -15.73 12.27 7.66
C ASN A 151 -15.35 13.58 8.38
N ARG A 152 -14.72 14.53 7.69
CA ARG A 152 -14.43 15.86 8.27
C ARG A 152 -15.68 16.68 8.51
N LEU A 153 -16.64 16.67 7.58
CA LEU A 153 -17.92 17.36 7.76
C LEU A 153 -18.72 16.80 8.94
N LYS A 154 -18.71 15.47 9.14
CA LYS A 154 -19.31 14.85 10.34
C LYS A 154 -18.63 15.28 11.63
N LEU A 155 -17.29 15.44 11.62
CA LEU A 155 -16.55 15.92 12.80
C LEU A 155 -16.87 17.37 13.14
N ASP A 156 -17.09 18.24 12.14
CA ASP A 156 -17.46 19.64 12.36
C ASP A 156 -18.93 19.80 12.83
N GLU A 157 -19.78 18.78 12.61
CA GLU A 157 -21.17 18.72 13.09
C GLU A 157 -21.25 18.36 14.59
N TYR A 158 -20.28 17.61 15.11
CA TYR A 158 -20.20 17.26 16.54
C TYR A 158 -19.50 18.32 17.43
N GLU A 159 -18.83 19.31 16.84
CA GLU A 159 -18.16 20.38 17.62
C GLU A 159 -19.05 21.63 17.86
N ASN A 160 -20.34 21.60 17.50
CA ASN A 160 -21.26 22.74 17.67
C ASN A 160 -22.46 22.49 18.62
N ASP A 161 -22.55 21.34 19.28
CA ASP A 161 -23.65 21.01 20.21
C ASP A 161 -23.18 20.94 21.67
N ASP A 162 -22.37 21.91 22.11
CA ASP A 162 -22.20 22.22 23.54
C ASP A 162 -22.89 23.56 23.81
N ASP A 163 -24.21 23.54 23.99
CA ASP A 163 -24.92 24.34 24.99
C ASP A 163 -26.41 23.92 25.04
N ASP A 164 -26.85 23.63 26.27
CA ASP A 164 -28.22 23.63 26.79
C ASP A 164 -29.04 22.32 26.88
N GLU A 165 -29.25 21.98 28.17
CA GLU A 165 -30.48 21.47 28.82
C GLU A 165 -30.74 19.95 28.92
N ASP A 166 -30.49 19.48 30.14
CA ASP A 166 -31.38 18.74 31.05
C ASP A 166 -32.60 17.96 30.49
N ASP A 167 -32.75 16.80 31.13
CA ASP A 167 -33.99 16.07 31.46
C ASP A 167 -34.51 14.95 30.54
N ASP A 168 -34.83 13.87 31.28
CA ASP A 168 -35.80 12.82 31.05
C ASP A 168 -35.37 11.50 30.36
N GLU A 169 -35.13 10.55 31.25
CA GLU A 169 -35.34 9.11 31.13
C GLU A 169 -36.60 8.79 30.30
N GLU A 170 -36.51 7.91 29.30
CA GLU A 170 -37.56 6.95 29.00
C GLU A 170 -37.01 5.74 28.19
N GLU A 171 -37.36 4.55 28.70
CA GLU A 171 -37.12 3.22 28.15
C GLU A 171 -38.09 2.95 26.99
N GLU A 172 -37.63 2.52 25.81
CA GLU A 172 -38.42 1.71 24.84
C GLU A 172 -37.42 0.85 24.03
N GLU A 173 -37.34 -0.45 24.30
CA GLU A 173 -38.11 -1.56 23.70
C GLU A 173 -37.64 -1.97 22.30
N GLU A 174 -37.23 -3.23 22.26
CA GLU A 174 -36.73 -4.03 21.15
C GLU A 174 -37.84 -4.27 20.12
N GLU A 175 -37.57 -4.10 18.82
CA GLU A 175 -38.26 -4.86 17.77
C GLU A 175 -37.23 -5.32 16.71
N GLU A 176 -36.98 -6.63 16.72
CA GLU A 176 -36.31 -7.38 15.66
C GLU A 176 -37.26 -7.51 14.46
N GLU A 177 -36.82 -7.09 13.27
CA GLU A 177 -37.49 -7.44 12.01
C GLU A 177 -36.64 -8.46 11.24
N ASP A 178 -37.18 -9.68 11.18
CA ASP A 178 -36.79 -10.77 10.30
C ASP A 178 -36.98 -10.36 8.82
N SER A 179 -35.92 -10.50 8.01
CA SER A 179 -36.06 -10.57 6.55
C SER A 179 -35.36 -11.81 6.01
N ASP A 180 -36.16 -12.85 5.80
CA ASP A 180 -35.85 -14.02 4.98
C ASP A 180 -35.68 -13.57 3.52
N ASP A 181 -34.47 -13.68 2.97
CA ASP A 181 -34.26 -13.74 1.52
C ASP A 181 -33.28 -14.87 1.20
N ASP A 182 -33.86 -16.01 0.78
CA ASP A 182 -33.21 -17.17 0.19
C ASP A 182 -32.62 -16.81 -1.19
N GLU A 183 -31.30 -16.73 -1.32
CA GLU A 183 -30.63 -16.86 -2.62
C GLU A 183 -29.57 -17.98 -2.59
N ASP A 184 -29.90 -19.05 -3.30
CA ASP A 184 -29.06 -20.21 -3.62
C ASP A 184 -27.75 -19.77 -4.29
N GLY A 185 -26.66 -19.74 -3.51
CA GLY A 185 -25.29 -19.57 -3.98
C GLY A 185 -24.43 -20.76 -3.59
N ASP A 186 -23.86 -21.44 -4.59
CA ASP A 186 -23.11 -22.69 -4.46
C ASP A 186 -21.97 -22.59 -3.44
N ASP A 187 -22.17 -23.32 -2.33
CA ASP A 187 -21.38 -23.31 -1.10
C ASP A 187 -20.07 -24.11 -1.28
N TYR A 188 -18.94 -23.41 -1.30
CA TYR A 188 -17.64 -24.02 -1.01
C TYR A 188 -17.48 -24.03 0.51
N ASP A 189 -17.92 -25.14 1.13
CA ASP A 189 -17.79 -25.48 2.56
C ASP A 189 -16.31 -25.42 3.01
N TYR A 190 -15.85 -24.20 3.34
CA TYR A 190 -14.71 -23.95 4.22
C TYR A 190 -15.26 -23.93 5.64
N GLY A 191 -15.30 -25.10 6.28
CA GLY A 191 -15.89 -25.34 7.59
C GLY A 191 -15.95 -24.15 8.56
N ASP A 192 -17.19 -23.74 8.84
CA ASP A 192 -17.65 -22.75 9.81
C ASP A 192 -17.22 -23.08 11.26
N ASN A 193 -15.96 -22.83 11.57
CA ASN A 193 -15.46 -22.76 12.95
C ASN A 193 -14.79 -21.40 13.22
N PHE A 194 -15.23 -20.35 12.53
CA PHE A 194 -14.85 -18.99 12.93
C PHE A 194 -15.72 -18.57 14.12
N PRO A 195 -15.11 -18.19 15.26
CA PRO A 195 -15.87 -17.62 16.37
C PRO A 195 -16.63 -16.38 15.87
N PRO A 196 -17.84 -16.11 16.39
CA PRO A 196 -18.67 -14.99 15.94
C PRO A 196 -17.88 -13.68 15.92
N GLU A 197 -18.10 -12.84 14.91
CA GLU A 197 -17.36 -11.57 14.65
C GLU A 197 -17.20 -10.65 15.88
N ASN A 198 -18.03 -10.83 16.91
CA ASN A 198 -17.98 -10.10 18.17
C ASN A 198 -16.94 -10.60 19.20
N TYR A 199 -16.13 -11.62 18.88
CA TYR A 199 -15.05 -12.10 19.76
C TYR A 199 -13.68 -11.47 19.43
N ARG A 200 -13.67 -10.17 19.07
CA ARG A 200 -12.40 -9.42 19.00
C ARG A 200 -11.87 -9.25 20.41
N LEU A 201 -10.72 -9.88 20.67
CA LEU A 201 -10.03 -9.78 21.95
C LEU A 201 -9.79 -8.32 22.32
N SER A 202 -10.11 -7.95 23.56
CA SER A 202 -9.73 -6.63 24.06
C SER A 202 -8.19 -6.53 24.16
N PRO A 203 -7.60 -5.31 24.12
CA PRO A 203 -6.17 -5.14 24.36
C PRO A 203 -5.68 -5.77 25.68
N GLU A 204 -6.52 -5.76 26.72
CA GLU A 204 -6.24 -6.41 27.99
C GLU A 204 -6.18 -7.95 27.85
N ASP A 205 -7.06 -8.54 27.05
CA ASP A 205 -7.04 -9.97 26.77
C ASP A 205 -5.80 -10.38 25.96
N ILE A 206 -5.35 -9.55 25.02
CA ILE A 206 -4.11 -9.78 24.25
C ILE A 206 -2.90 -9.80 25.19
N ASP A 207 -2.76 -8.80 26.06
CA ASP A 207 -1.65 -8.75 27.01
C ASP A 207 -1.67 -9.94 27.97
N ALA A 208 -2.87 -10.31 28.47
CA ALA A 208 -3.03 -11.50 29.30
C ALA A 208 -2.66 -12.80 28.55
N GLN A 209 -3.03 -12.94 27.28
CA GLN A 209 -2.66 -14.09 26.46
C GLN A 209 -1.15 -14.16 26.23
N LEU A 210 -0.52 -13.05 25.85
CA LEU A 210 0.93 -12.98 25.64
C LEU A 210 1.72 -13.29 26.91
N GLN A 211 1.29 -12.79 28.07
CA GLN A 211 1.94 -13.09 29.35
C GLN A 211 1.81 -14.56 29.77
N ASN A 212 0.74 -15.23 29.34
CA ASN A 212 0.47 -16.62 29.65
C ASN A 212 1.00 -17.59 28.57
N ASP A 213 1.52 -17.09 27.45
CA ASP A 213 2.10 -17.90 26.38
C ASP A 213 3.46 -18.49 26.82
N PRO A 214 3.57 -19.83 26.96
CA PRO A 214 4.78 -20.48 27.45
C PRO A 214 5.96 -20.38 26.48
N GLU A 215 5.71 -20.33 25.17
CA GLU A 215 6.78 -20.23 24.16
C GLU A 215 7.35 -18.82 24.12
N LEU A 216 6.47 -17.80 24.13
CA LEU A 216 6.90 -16.41 24.21
C LEU A 216 7.70 -16.17 25.49
N LYS A 217 7.24 -16.70 26.62
CA LYS A 217 7.98 -16.62 27.87
C LYS A 217 9.36 -17.26 27.77
N ALA A 218 9.47 -18.44 27.16
CA ALA A 218 10.76 -19.10 26.94
C ALA A 218 11.70 -18.26 26.06
N ILE A 219 11.18 -17.62 25.01
CA ILE A 219 11.94 -16.70 24.15
C ILE A 219 12.45 -15.51 24.98
N LEU A 220 11.57 -14.83 25.72
CA LEU A 220 11.93 -13.63 26.49
C LEU A 220 12.89 -13.95 27.65
N ASP A 221 12.73 -15.11 28.29
CA ASP A 221 13.64 -15.56 29.36
C ASP A 221 15.05 -15.88 28.84
N SER A 222 15.19 -16.19 27.54
CA SER A 222 16.51 -16.38 26.90
C SER A 222 17.27 -15.06 26.67
N ILE A 223 16.56 -13.91 26.68
CA ILE A 223 17.15 -12.59 26.47
C ILE A 223 17.67 -12.05 27.81
N THR A 224 18.99 -12.02 27.96
CA THR A 224 19.63 -11.66 29.24
C THR A 224 19.56 -10.17 29.56
N ASP A 225 19.61 -9.28 28.56
CA ASP A 225 19.49 -7.83 28.76
C ASP A 225 18.00 -7.44 28.97
N PRO A 226 17.62 -6.89 30.15
CA PRO A 226 16.24 -6.51 30.42
C PRO A 226 15.69 -5.43 29.48
N LYS A 227 16.55 -4.53 28.99
CA LYS A 227 16.13 -3.46 28.08
C LYS A 227 15.75 -4.05 26.73
N VAL A 228 16.60 -4.91 26.17
CA VAL A 228 16.34 -5.61 24.90
C VAL A 228 15.08 -6.48 25.04
N ARG A 229 14.93 -7.18 26.16
CA ARG A 229 13.74 -8.00 26.44
C ARG A 229 12.44 -7.17 26.43
N ASN A 230 12.45 -6.02 27.11
CA ASN A 230 11.28 -5.15 27.16
C ASN A 230 10.95 -4.52 25.80
N GLU A 231 11.98 -4.16 25.03
CA GLU A 231 11.82 -3.67 23.66
C GLU A 231 11.17 -4.74 22.78
N LYS A 232 11.70 -5.97 22.78
CA LYS A 232 11.12 -7.09 22.04
C LYS A 232 9.69 -7.43 22.46
N TYR A 233 9.38 -7.42 23.75
CA TYR A 233 8.00 -7.60 24.21
C TYR A 233 7.08 -6.49 23.70
N GLY A 234 7.55 -5.24 23.72
CA GLY A 234 6.81 -4.09 23.18
C GLY A 234 6.49 -4.24 21.69
N ASP A 235 7.47 -4.66 20.88
CA ASP A 235 7.28 -4.92 19.45
C ASP A 235 6.25 -6.02 19.20
N ILE A 236 6.36 -7.15 19.93
CA ILE A 236 5.43 -8.29 19.84
C ILE A 236 4.01 -7.87 20.21
N LYS A 237 3.86 -7.11 21.30
CA LYS A 237 2.56 -6.61 21.73
C LYS A 237 1.97 -5.65 20.68
N SER A 238 2.77 -4.75 20.14
CA SER A 238 2.32 -3.80 19.11
C SER A 238 1.81 -4.50 17.85
N GLU A 239 2.44 -5.60 17.44
CA GLU A 239 1.96 -6.43 16.33
C GLU A 239 0.67 -7.16 16.66
N ALA A 240 0.59 -7.78 17.83
CA ALA A 240 -0.63 -8.46 18.26
C ALA A 240 -1.83 -7.49 18.33
N ASP A 241 -1.62 -6.30 18.88
CA ASP A 241 -2.61 -5.22 18.95
C ASP A 241 -3.04 -4.73 17.55
N MET A 242 -2.16 -4.80 16.56
CA MET A 242 -2.46 -4.47 15.15
C MET A 242 -3.24 -5.61 14.48
N ALA A 243 -2.78 -6.85 14.62
CA ALA A 243 -3.37 -8.03 14.01
C ALA A 243 -4.85 -8.21 14.38
N VAL A 244 -5.23 -7.95 15.64
CA VAL A 244 -6.63 -8.06 16.09
C VAL A 244 -7.56 -7.03 15.45
N LYS A 245 -7.03 -5.91 14.95
CA LYS A 245 -7.81 -4.86 14.28
C LYS A 245 -7.93 -5.08 12.78
N MET A 246 -7.19 -6.05 12.23
CA MET A 246 -7.15 -6.31 10.81
C MET A 246 -8.34 -7.16 10.37
N ASP A 247 -8.81 -6.88 9.17
CA ASP A 247 -9.82 -7.66 8.47
C ASP A 247 -9.10 -8.63 7.53
N ILE A 248 -9.12 -9.92 7.88
CA ILE A 248 -8.38 -10.97 7.15
C ILE A 248 -8.85 -11.12 5.70
N ASP A 249 -10.13 -10.86 5.42
CA ASP A 249 -10.68 -10.95 4.06
C ASP A 249 -10.13 -9.83 3.16
N LYS A 250 -9.58 -8.77 3.79
CA LYS A 250 -8.91 -7.66 3.13
C LYS A 250 -7.39 -7.82 3.10
N TRP A 251 -6.86 -9.03 3.20
CA TRP A 251 -5.41 -9.29 3.13
C TRP A 251 -4.73 -8.68 1.89
N HIS A 252 -5.44 -8.65 0.77
CA HIS A 252 -4.99 -8.05 -0.49
C HIS A 252 -4.85 -6.52 -0.43
N THR A 253 -5.16 -5.89 0.71
CA THR A 253 -4.96 -4.46 0.97
C THR A 253 -3.89 -4.18 2.02
N PHE A 254 -3.41 -5.23 2.71
CA PHE A 254 -2.45 -5.10 3.80
C PHE A 254 -1.19 -4.36 3.36
N LYS A 255 -0.77 -3.46 4.23
CA LYS A 255 0.48 -2.72 4.15
C LYS A 255 1.64 -3.50 4.75
N TYR A 256 2.86 -3.05 4.48
CA TYR A 256 4.11 -3.68 4.92
C TYR A 256 4.06 -4.07 6.41
N TRP A 257 3.70 -3.11 7.26
CA TRP A 257 3.61 -3.34 8.71
C TRP A 257 2.40 -4.16 9.13
N GLU A 258 1.30 -4.11 8.37
CA GLU A 258 0.12 -4.96 8.63
C GLU A 258 0.45 -6.42 8.31
N MET A 259 1.17 -6.72 7.23
CA MET A 259 1.67 -8.08 7.00
C MET A 259 2.66 -8.52 8.07
N HIS A 260 3.54 -7.62 8.52
CA HIS A 260 4.49 -7.90 9.59
C HIS A 260 3.74 -8.32 10.87
N ALA A 261 2.65 -7.63 11.20
CA ALA A 261 1.77 -7.97 12.31
C ALA A 261 0.98 -9.27 12.08
N TYR A 262 0.39 -9.44 10.90
CA TYR A 262 -0.40 -10.63 10.53
C TYR A 262 0.45 -11.91 10.64
N PHE A 263 1.68 -11.89 10.13
CA PHE A 263 2.62 -13.01 10.24
C PHE A 263 3.33 -13.10 11.59
N SER A 264 3.04 -12.18 12.54
CA SER A 264 3.65 -12.12 13.88
C SER A 264 5.19 -12.07 13.86
N CYS A 265 5.75 -11.25 12.96
CA CYS A 265 7.19 -11.26 12.70
C CYS A 265 8.07 -10.77 13.86
N ALA A 266 7.62 -9.85 14.72
CA ALA A 266 8.37 -9.50 15.93
C ALA A 266 8.55 -10.70 16.86
N ARG A 267 7.55 -11.59 16.96
CA ARG A 267 7.67 -12.82 17.75
C ARG A 267 8.71 -13.75 17.13
N GLN A 268 8.66 -13.92 15.81
CA GLN A 268 9.64 -14.74 15.08
C GLN A 268 11.07 -14.20 15.23
N PHE A 269 11.24 -12.88 15.17
CA PHE A 269 12.55 -12.22 15.28
C PHE A 269 13.05 -12.03 16.71
N ALA A 270 12.23 -12.27 17.74
CA ALA A 270 12.69 -12.29 19.12
C ALA A 270 13.45 -13.57 19.47
N ALA A 271 13.22 -14.66 18.74
CA ALA A 271 13.93 -15.92 18.91
C ALA A 271 15.24 -15.94 18.09
N SER A 272 16.23 -16.69 18.57
CA SER A 272 17.39 -17.04 17.74
C SER A 272 16.96 -18.02 16.66
N ARG A 273 17.18 -17.67 15.39
CA ARG A 273 16.77 -18.48 14.24
C ARG A 273 17.97 -19.02 13.49
N PRO A 274 17.95 -20.29 13.05
CA PRO A 274 19.08 -20.90 12.37
C PRO A 274 19.36 -20.18 11.05
N VAL A 275 20.63 -20.19 10.66
CA VAL A 275 21.02 -19.88 9.28
C VAL A 275 20.39 -20.91 8.35
N TYR A 276 19.87 -20.46 7.22
CA TYR A 276 19.30 -21.34 6.21
C TYR A 276 20.40 -22.21 5.60
N ASP A 277 20.18 -23.51 5.60
CA ASP A 277 21.03 -24.44 4.88
C ASP A 277 20.63 -24.50 3.39
N THR A 278 21.37 -25.29 2.62
CA THR A 278 21.11 -25.44 1.18
C THR A 278 19.73 -26.03 0.90
N ASP A 279 19.23 -26.90 1.77
CA ASP A 279 17.94 -27.55 1.57
C ASP A 279 16.81 -26.55 1.78
N MET A 280 16.85 -25.74 2.83
CA MET A 280 15.88 -24.66 3.05
C MET A 280 15.86 -23.66 1.88
N TRP A 281 17.03 -23.25 1.36
CA TRP A 281 17.07 -22.38 0.19
C TRP A 281 16.50 -23.04 -1.07
N ASN A 282 16.71 -24.34 -1.26
CA ASN A 282 16.09 -25.08 -2.36
C ASN A 282 14.57 -25.10 -2.24
N GLU A 283 14.05 -25.30 -1.03
CA GLU A 283 12.61 -25.34 -0.76
C GLU A 283 11.95 -23.98 -1.04
N VAL A 284 12.53 -22.87 -0.57
CA VAL A 284 12.03 -21.50 -0.88
C VAL A 284 12.04 -21.23 -2.39
N ARG A 285 13.13 -21.62 -3.08
CA ARG A 285 13.23 -21.45 -4.54
C ARG A 285 12.21 -22.31 -5.29
N GLN A 286 12.02 -23.55 -4.88
CA GLN A 286 11.04 -24.44 -5.50
C GLN A 286 9.62 -23.92 -5.28
N LEU A 287 9.31 -23.46 -4.07
CA LEU A 287 8.03 -22.83 -3.74
C LEU A 287 7.76 -21.61 -4.63
N TRP A 288 8.76 -20.75 -4.83
CA TRP A 288 8.64 -19.63 -5.76
C TRP A 288 8.43 -20.08 -7.20
N HIS A 289 9.14 -21.11 -7.66
CA HIS A 289 8.94 -21.64 -9.01
C HIS A 289 7.52 -22.19 -9.21
N ASP A 290 6.98 -22.92 -8.24
CA ASP A 290 5.62 -23.44 -8.25
C ASP A 290 4.62 -22.29 -8.29
N PHE A 291 4.76 -21.33 -7.37
CA PHE A 291 3.96 -20.12 -7.33
C PHE A 291 4.01 -19.32 -8.65
N ALA A 292 5.19 -19.11 -9.21
CA ALA A 292 5.37 -18.35 -10.45
C ALA A 292 4.72 -19.07 -11.65
N ASN A 293 4.72 -20.40 -11.65
CA ASN A 293 4.03 -21.18 -12.67
C ASN A 293 2.51 -21.09 -12.51
N GLU A 294 1.99 -21.18 -11.29
CA GLU A 294 0.56 -21.01 -10.99
C GLU A 294 0.07 -19.59 -11.31
N ASP A 295 0.84 -18.57 -10.92
CA ASP A 295 0.54 -17.16 -11.19
C ASP A 295 0.50 -16.86 -12.69
N LYS A 296 1.30 -17.57 -13.50
CA LYS A 296 1.23 -17.52 -14.97
C LYS A 296 -0.01 -18.19 -15.55
N LEU A 297 -0.61 -19.15 -14.85
CA LEU A 297 -1.87 -19.75 -15.29
C LEU A 297 -3.07 -18.87 -14.89
N ASP A 298 -2.96 -18.16 -13.78
CA ASP A 298 -3.95 -17.21 -13.29
C ASP A 298 -3.94 -15.90 -14.10
N ASN A 299 -4.80 -15.83 -15.12
CA ASN A 299 -5.12 -14.64 -15.91
C ASN A 299 -4.02 -14.13 -16.88
N PHE A 300 -3.11 -14.99 -17.34
CA PHE A 300 -2.12 -14.58 -18.35
C PHE A 300 -2.76 -14.43 -19.74
N LYS A 301 -3.01 -13.17 -20.13
CA LYS A 301 -3.32 -12.84 -21.53
C LYS A 301 -2.00 -12.84 -22.33
N PRO A 302 -1.95 -13.45 -23.53
CA PRO A 302 -0.78 -13.39 -24.40
C PRO A 302 -0.30 -11.94 -24.60
N GLY A 303 0.97 -11.67 -24.28
CA GLY A 303 1.58 -10.34 -24.42
C GLY A 303 1.71 -9.54 -23.12
N MET A 304 1.11 -9.99 -22.01
CA MET A 304 1.36 -9.39 -20.70
C MET A 304 2.78 -9.71 -20.21
N LYS A 305 3.42 -8.73 -19.56
CA LYS A 305 4.69 -8.94 -18.88
C LYS A 305 4.48 -9.87 -17.68
N GLU A 306 5.48 -10.72 -17.40
CA GLU A 306 5.43 -11.60 -16.24
C GLU A 306 5.32 -10.77 -14.95
N ARG A 307 4.44 -11.19 -14.02
CA ARG A 307 4.27 -10.51 -12.73
C ARG A 307 5.39 -10.82 -11.75
N THR A 308 6.05 -11.96 -11.93
CA THR A 308 7.27 -12.34 -11.24
C THR A 308 8.21 -13.12 -12.16
N TYR A 309 9.52 -12.94 -11.99
CA TYR A 309 10.57 -13.59 -12.80
C TYR A 309 11.92 -13.61 -12.06
N GLN A 310 12.84 -14.50 -12.49
CA GLN A 310 14.24 -14.49 -12.03
C GLN A 310 15.00 -13.35 -12.70
N PHE A 311 15.79 -12.61 -11.92
CA PHE A 311 16.55 -11.47 -12.43
C PHE A 311 17.54 -11.86 -13.55
N SER A 312 18.20 -13.01 -13.41
CA SER A 312 19.15 -13.51 -14.40
C SER A 312 19.16 -15.03 -14.47
N THR A 313 19.87 -15.58 -15.46
CA THR A 313 20.21 -17.00 -15.54
C THR A 313 21.61 -17.31 -15.01
N ASP A 314 22.32 -16.29 -14.52
CA ASP A 314 23.69 -16.42 -14.07
C ASP A 314 23.75 -17.07 -12.68
N SER A 315 24.83 -17.80 -12.42
CA SER A 315 25.21 -18.23 -11.07
C SER A 315 26.42 -17.44 -10.59
N PHE A 316 26.49 -17.18 -9.29
CA PHE A 316 27.65 -16.57 -8.65
C PHE A 316 27.93 -17.28 -7.32
N ASP A 317 29.20 -17.56 -7.06
CA ASP A 317 29.65 -18.11 -5.78
C ASP A 317 30.32 -16.97 -5.00
N PRO A 318 29.60 -16.32 -4.07
CA PRO A 318 30.10 -15.14 -3.40
C PRO A 318 31.20 -15.52 -2.39
N PRO A 319 32.24 -14.68 -2.18
CA PRO A 319 33.35 -14.96 -1.25
C PRO A 319 32.97 -14.77 0.23
N MET A 320 31.74 -15.12 0.59
CA MET A 320 31.16 -14.94 1.92
C MET A 320 30.41 -16.19 2.35
N GLU A 321 30.32 -16.39 3.66
CA GLU A 321 29.59 -17.48 4.27
C GLU A 321 28.64 -16.95 5.35
N PRO A 322 27.50 -17.61 5.57
CA PRO A 322 26.54 -17.17 6.57
C PRO A 322 27.00 -17.54 7.98
N PHE A 323 26.66 -16.69 8.95
CA PHE A 323 26.98 -16.90 10.36
C PHE A 323 25.98 -16.20 11.28
N HIS A 324 26.07 -16.45 12.59
CA HIS A 324 25.34 -15.69 13.61
C HIS A 324 26.13 -14.44 14.04
N ALA A 325 25.60 -13.26 13.75
CA ALA A 325 26.18 -11.95 14.02
C ALA A 325 25.80 -11.41 15.41
N GLY A 326 25.71 -12.29 16.42
CA GLY A 326 25.34 -11.92 17.78
C GLY A 326 23.92 -11.32 17.86
N GLU A 327 23.80 -10.11 18.42
CA GLU A 327 22.53 -9.41 18.60
C GLU A 327 21.88 -8.98 17.27
N LYS A 328 22.64 -8.89 16.17
CA LYS A 328 22.11 -8.61 14.83
C LYS A 328 21.38 -9.82 14.21
N GLY A 329 21.46 -11.00 14.84
CA GLY A 329 20.84 -12.22 14.35
C GLY A 329 21.73 -12.96 13.36
N ARG A 330 21.25 -13.15 12.12
CA ARG A 330 22.00 -13.81 11.04
C ARG A 330 22.74 -12.76 10.23
N GLY A 331 23.88 -13.14 9.66
CA GLY A 331 24.72 -12.23 8.90
C GLY A 331 25.58 -12.98 7.89
N LEU A 332 26.39 -12.23 7.16
CA LEU A 332 27.42 -12.74 6.25
C LEU A 332 28.80 -12.30 6.73
N ARG A 333 29.79 -13.19 6.63
CA ARG A 333 31.19 -12.85 6.87
C ARG A 333 32.05 -13.31 5.71
N ALA A 334 33.21 -12.68 5.54
CA ALA A 334 34.15 -13.04 4.49
C ALA A 334 34.67 -14.47 4.70
N ALA A 335 34.50 -15.34 3.70
CA ALA A 335 35.01 -16.73 3.74
C ALA A 335 36.52 -16.79 3.46
N ARG A 336 37.07 -15.72 2.90
CA ARG A 336 38.50 -15.50 2.62
C ARG A 336 38.80 -14.00 2.67
N ASP A 337 40.07 -13.63 2.52
CA ASP A 337 40.43 -12.24 2.28
C ASP A 337 39.82 -11.76 0.94
N ILE A 338 39.24 -10.56 0.95
CA ILE A 338 38.61 -9.90 -0.20
C ILE A 338 39.33 -8.57 -0.41
N ALA A 339 39.78 -8.32 -1.64
CA ALA A 339 40.47 -7.08 -1.97
C ALA A 339 39.49 -5.92 -2.16
N LYS A 340 39.93 -4.70 -1.85
CA LYS A 340 39.19 -3.48 -2.21
C LYS A 340 38.83 -3.45 -3.70
N GLY A 341 37.56 -3.20 -4.00
CA GLY A 341 37.01 -3.15 -5.35
C GLY A 341 36.66 -4.51 -5.95
N GLU A 342 36.85 -5.61 -5.21
CA GLU A 342 36.43 -6.95 -5.62
C GLU A 342 34.90 -7.09 -5.54
N LEU A 343 34.31 -7.88 -6.45
CA LEU A 343 32.89 -8.22 -6.43
C LEU A 343 32.61 -9.20 -5.28
N VAL A 344 31.71 -8.82 -4.38
CA VAL A 344 31.34 -9.58 -3.18
C VAL A 344 29.99 -10.26 -3.35
N PHE A 345 29.05 -9.60 -4.00
CA PHE A 345 27.71 -10.14 -4.24
C PHE A 345 27.20 -9.62 -5.58
N LYS A 346 26.40 -10.44 -6.28
CA LYS A 346 25.59 -9.97 -7.39
C LYS A 346 24.26 -10.70 -7.40
N ALA A 347 23.22 -10.06 -7.93
CA ALA A 347 21.99 -10.75 -8.22
C ALA A 347 22.21 -11.88 -9.24
N THR A 348 21.54 -13.01 -9.02
CA THR A 348 21.72 -14.26 -9.78
C THR A 348 20.38 -14.81 -10.25
N ASN A 349 20.34 -16.09 -10.59
CA ASN A 349 19.12 -16.88 -10.73
C ASN A 349 18.38 -17.11 -9.40
N ASN A 350 18.94 -16.74 -8.25
CA ASN A 350 18.25 -16.80 -6.96
C ASN A 350 17.56 -15.47 -6.58
N THR A 351 17.84 -14.40 -7.33
CA THR A 351 17.18 -13.11 -7.15
C THR A 351 15.90 -13.11 -7.95
N VAL A 352 14.77 -12.90 -7.28
CA VAL A 352 13.45 -12.85 -7.91
C VAL A 352 12.90 -11.43 -7.88
N ILE A 353 12.15 -11.09 -8.92
CA ILE A 353 11.52 -9.80 -9.11
C ILE A 353 10.02 -9.97 -9.05
N PHE A 354 9.32 -9.07 -8.38
CA PHE A 354 7.88 -8.91 -8.42
C PHE A 354 7.56 -7.52 -8.97
N THR A 355 6.82 -7.46 -10.07
CA THR A 355 6.46 -6.19 -10.73
C THR A 355 5.24 -5.53 -10.11
N HIS A 356 4.53 -6.23 -9.22
CA HIS A 356 3.33 -5.78 -8.55
C HIS A 356 3.34 -6.17 -7.07
N GLY A 357 3.01 -5.24 -6.17
CA GLY A 357 2.90 -5.51 -4.74
C GLY A 357 1.82 -6.54 -4.39
N HIS A 358 0.78 -6.65 -5.21
CA HIS A 358 -0.24 -7.70 -5.07
C HIS A 358 0.32 -9.11 -5.26
N THR A 359 1.14 -9.33 -6.29
CA THR A 359 1.76 -10.64 -6.55
C THR A 359 2.75 -11.02 -5.45
N TRP A 360 3.54 -10.05 -4.97
CA TRP A 360 4.44 -10.29 -3.84
C TRP A 360 3.67 -10.63 -2.54
N ARG A 361 2.55 -9.96 -2.26
CA ARG A 361 1.65 -10.33 -1.16
C ARG A 361 1.09 -11.73 -1.30
N LYS A 362 0.53 -12.07 -2.46
CA LYS A 362 0.08 -13.44 -2.77
C LYS A 362 1.16 -14.47 -2.45
N PHE A 363 2.41 -14.20 -2.83
CA PHE A 363 3.52 -15.10 -2.55
C PHE A 363 3.81 -15.25 -1.05
N LEU A 364 3.81 -14.16 -0.28
CA LEU A 364 3.97 -14.23 1.18
C LEU A 364 2.87 -15.06 1.85
N PHE A 365 1.61 -14.86 1.45
CA PHE A 365 0.49 -15.67 1.93
C PHE A 365 0.65 -17.13 1.51
N HIS A 366 1.11 -17.40 0.31
CA HIS A 366 1.39 -18.77 -0.15
C HIS A 366 2.48 -19.47 0.68
N ILE A 367 3.52 -18.74 1.13
CA ILE A 367 4.50 -19.28 2.08
C ILE A 367 3.84 -19.55 3.43
N TYR A 368 3.05 -18.58 3.92
CA TYR A 368 2.42 -18.67 5.23
C TYR A 368 1.40 -19.81 5.33
N GLU A 369 0.60 -20.04 4.30
CA GLU A 369 -0.40 -21.12 4.27
C GLU A 369 0.23 -22.51 4.27
N ARG A 370 1.47 -22.66 3.78
CA ARG A 370 2.22 -23.91 3.88
C ARG A 370 2.86 -24.13 5.26
N HIS A 371 2.75 -23.17 6.18
CA HIS A 371 3.17 -23.34 7.57
C HIS A 371 2.32 -24.40 8.27
N GLY A 372 2.97 -25.45 8.79
CA GLY A 372 2.29 -26.50 9.57
C GLY A 372 1.78 -27.68 8.74
N GLU A 373 1.89 -27.65 7.42
CA GLU A 373 1.94 -28.87 6.61
C GLU A 373 3.28 -29.58 6.90
N ASP A 374 3.42 -30.88 6.65
CA ASP A 374 4.65 -31.67 6.90
C ASP A 374 5.94 -31.16 6.18
N GLY A 375 5.88 -29.96 5.59
CA GLY A 375 6.98 -29.25 4.96
C GLY A 375 7.90 -28.50 5.94
N PRO A 376 9.00 -27.93 5.42
CA PRO A 376 10.05 -27.32 6.22
C PRO A 376 9.72 -25.89 6.69
N PHE A 377 8.63 -25.29 6.22
CA PHE A 377 8.33 -23.88 6.46
C PHE A 377 7.78 -23.66 7.88
N ASP A 378 8.52 -22.88 8.67
CA ASP A 378 8.04 -22.29 9.92
C ASP A 378 7.37 -20.93 9.68
N GLY A 379 6.62 -20.42 10.66
CA GLY A 379 6.02 -19.07 10.56
C GLY A 379 7.08 -17.96 10.39
N GLY A 380 8.34 -18.26 10.74
CA GLY A 380 9.46 -17.37 10.53
C GLY A 380 9.89 -17.25 9.06
N THR A 381 9.60 -18.22 8.20
CA THR A 381 10.05 -18.20 6.81
C THR A 381 9.35 -17.12 5.99
N THR A 382 8.04 -16.92 6.21
CA THR A 382 7.31 -15.79 5.60
C THR A 382 7.89 -14.45 6.04
N CYS A 383 8.19 -14.30 7.34
CA CYS A 383 8.80 -13.10 7.89
C CYS A 383 10.20 -12.84 7.33
N ASP A 384 10.97 -13.89 7.06
CA ASP A 384 12.26 -13.78 6.40
C ASP A 384 12.14 -13.24 4.99
N VAL A 385 11.27 -13.85 4.17
CA VAL A 385 11.07 -13.37 2.80
C VAL A 385 10.54 -11.94 2.79
N LEU A 386 9.65 -11.58 3.73
CA LEU A 386 9.17 -10.21 3.89
C LEU A 386 10.33 -9.25 4.20
N LEU A 387 11.20 -9.58 5.16
CA LEU A 387 12.34 -8.76 5.59
C LEU A 387 13.43 -8.65 4.50
N TRP A 388 13.67 -9.74 3.77
CA TRP A 388 14.68 -9.83 2.72
C TRP A 388 14.21 -9.27 1.38
N SER A 389 12.98 -8.74 1.33
CA SER A 389 12.45 -8.06 0.17
C SER A 389 12.71 -6.55 0.26
N TRP A 390 12.99 -5.90 -0.87
CA TRP A 390 13.12 -4.44 -0.94
C TRP A 390 12.56 -3.88 -2.24
N VAL A 391 12.25 -2.59 -2.25
CA VAL A 391 11.79 -1.89 -3.45
C VAL A 391 12.95 -1.14 -4.10
N GLN A 392 13.13 -1.28 -5.42
CA GLN A 392 14.10 -0.50 -6.18
C GLN A 392 13.67 -0.30 -7.64
N ARG A 393 14.46 0.45 -8.40
CA ARG A 393 14.42 0.46 -9.87
C ARG A 393 15.63 -0.30 -10.37
N ILE A 394 15.43 -1.20 -11.33
CA ILE A 394 16.49 -2.04 -11.93
C ILE A 394 17.08 -1.46 -13.22
N GLU A 395 16.51 -0.35 -13.68
CA GLU A 395 16.99 0.44 -14.81
C GLU A 395 16.70 1.93 -14.57
N LYS A 396 17.45 2.81 -15.23
CA LYS A 396 17.25 4.27 -15.12
C LYS A 396 15.86 4.63 -15.60
N ASP A 397 15.10 5.29 -14.72
CA ASP A 397 13.71 5.71 -14.94
C ASP A 397 12.70 4.57 -15.20
N GLY A 398 13.11 3.30 -15.05
CA GLY A 398 12.21 2.15 -15.20
C GLY A 398 11.26 1.97 -14.01
N PRO A 399 10.28 1.06 -14.11
CA PRO A 399 9.27 0.87 -13.07
C PRO A 399 9.90 0.44 -11.73
N LEU A 400 9.18 0.73 -10.64
CA LEU A 400 9.50 0.16 -9.34
C LEU A 400 9.18 -1.34 -9.35
N VAL A 401 10.04 -2.10 -8.72
CA VAL A 401 9.87 -3.54 -8.50
C VAL A 401 10.18 -3.88 -7.06
N ILE A 402 9.58 -4.95 -6.56
CA ILE A 402 10.01 -5.58 -5.31
C ILE A 402 11.00 -6.68 -5.69
N VAL A 403 12.14 -6.71 -5.02
CA VAL A 403 13.21 -7.70 -5.24
C VAL A 403 13.35 -8.50 -3.96
N ALA A 404 13.56 -9.80 -4.09
CA ALA A 404 13.89 -10.69 -3.00
C ALA A 404 15.00 -11.64 -3.44
N ASP A 405 15.97 -11.87 -2.56
CA ASP A 405 17.00 -12.88 -2.78
C ASP A 405 16.61 -14.17 -2.05
N PHE A 406 16.74 -15.31 -2.73
CA PHE A 406 16.53 -16.65 -2.17
C PHE A 406 17.84 -17.44 -2.09
N ASP A 407 18.87 -16.78 -1.56
CA ASP A 407 20.14 -17.36 -1.19
C ASP A 407 20.78 -16.60 -0.03
N ASN A 408 22.03 -16.94 0.30
CA ASN A 408 22.74 -16.31 1.41
C ASN A 408 22.89 -14.79 1.26
N GLY A 409 22.76 -14.19 0.06
CA GLY A 409 22.81 -12.74 -0.14
C GLY A 409 21.81 -11.96 0.71
N SER A 410 20.66 -12.58 1.01
CA SER A 410 19.59 -12.03 1.87
C SER A 410 20.01 -11.79 3.32
N LEU A 411 21.14 -12.36 3.74
CA LEU A 411 21.69 -12.23 5.10
C LEU A 411 22.70 -11.08 5.23
N LEU A 412 22.84 -10.24 4.20
CA LEU A 412 23.72 -9.08 4.22
C LEU A 412 23.15 -8.02 5.18
N ASN A 413 23.86 -7.74 6.29
CA ASN A 413 23.38 -6.82 7.31
C ASN A 413 23.64 -5.34 6.96
N GLU A 414 22.85 -4.45 7.58
CA GLU A 414 23.00 -3.01 7.45
C GLU A 414 24.26 -2.50 8.18
N GLY A 415 25.05 -1.70 7.48
CA GLY A 415 26.09 -0.83 8.04
C GLY A 415 25.82 0.63 7.70
N ARG A 416 26.26 1.56 8.57
CA ARG A 416 26.12 3.01 8.32
C ARG A 416 27.39 3.77 8.68
N ASP A 417 27.65 4.83 7.92
CA ASP A 417 28.68 5.82 8.24
C ASP A 417 28.19 6.84 9.30
N GLU A 418 27.56 6.35 10.37
CA GLU A 418 26.95 7.15 11.45
C GLU A 418 27.42 6.69 12.83
N PRO A 419 27.52 7.59 13.83
CA PRO A 419 27.92 7.19 15.19
C PRO A 419 27.01 6.12 15.78
N GLY A 420 27.60 5.03 16.27
CA GLY A 420 26.87 3.91 16.88
C GLY A 420 26.56 2.75 15.92
N TRP A 421 26.92 2.89 14.64
CA TRP A 421 26.81 1.83 13.65
C TRP A 421 28.19 1.28 13.28
N ASP A 422 28.21 -0.01 12.90
CA ASP A 422 29.36 -0.57 12.19
C ASP A 422 29.36 -0.04 10.76
N LYS A 423 30.56 0.28 10.27
CA LYS A 423 30.72 0.89 8.94
C LYS A 423 30.45 -0.12 7.84
N PRO A 424 29.77 0.28 6.75
CA PRO A 424 29.63 -0.58 5.58
C PRO A 424 31.02 -0.79 4.93
N ASN A 425 31.34 -2.03 4.60
CA ASN A 425 32.57 -2.41 3.88
C ASN A 425 32.28 -2.94 2.46
N VAL A 426 31.00 -2.93 2.07
CA VAL A 426 30.51 -3.23 0.73
C VAL A 426 29.50 -2.17 0.32
N ARG A 427 29.49 -1.82 -0.96
CA ARG A 427 28.47 -0.95 -1.56
C ARG A 427 27.87 -1.58 -2.80
N CYS A 428 26.67 -1.17 -3.17
CA CYS A 428 26.17 -1.46 -4.50
C CYS A 428 26.82 -0.54 -5.53
N GLY A 429 27.21 -1.09 -6.67
CA GLY A 429 27.92 -0.42 -7.75
C GLY A 429 29.41 -0.19 -7.47
N LYS A 430 30.14 0.17 -8.54
CA LYS A 430 31.52 0.64 -8.47
C LYS A 430 31.58 2.13 -8.12
N GLU A 431 32.80 2.63 -7.95
CA GLU A 431 33.00 4.05 -7.65
C GLU A 431 32.61 4.89 -8.85
N GLY A 432 31.67 5.81 -8.63
CA GLY A 432 31.15 6.67 -9.67
C GLY A 432 29.93 6.13 -10.40
N ASP A 433 29.44 4.92 -10.06
CA ASP A 433 28.16 4.44 -10.61
C ASP A 433 27.00 5.26 -10.04
N GLU A 434 26.09 5.69 -10.92
CA GLU A 434 24.90 6.47 -10.55
C GLU A 434 23.75 5.59 -10.01
N MET A 435 23.81 4.28 -10.25
CA MET A 435 22.74 3.33 -9.93
C MET A 435 23.30 1.99 -9.47
N CYS A 436 22.60 1.38 -8.52
CA CYS A 436 22.80 0.00 -8.12
C CYS A 436 22.27 -0.96 -9.20
N MET A 437 23.16 -1.66 -9.91
CA MET A 437 22.80 -2.73 -10.85
C MET A 437 22.77 -4.11 -10.17
N MET A 438 22.46 -4.16 -8.88
CA MET A 438 22.52 -5.35 -8.02
C MET A 438 23.86 -6.07 -8.06
N GLU A 439 24.96 -5.33 -8.22
CA GLU A 439 26.32 -5.83 -8.06
C GLU A 439 26.99 -5.05 -6.92
N TYR A 440 27.64 -5.76 -6.01
CA TYR A 440 28.12 -5.21 -4.77
C TYR A 440 29.61 -5.45 -4.62
N TYR A 441 30.35 -4.37 -4.38
CA TYR A 441 31.80 -4.34 -4.40
C TYR A 441 32.36 -3.93 -3.05
N ALA A 442 33.46 -4.57 -2.64
CA ALA A 442 34.18 -4.22 -1.42
C ALA A 442 34.70 -2.77 -1.50
N THR A 443 34.39 -1.96 -0.49
CA THR A 443 34.87 -0.58 -0.41
C THR A 443 36.28 -0.48 0.16
N ASP A 444 36.72 -1.51 0.89
CA ASP A 444 38.04 -1.64 1.50
C ASP A 444 38.54 -3.09 1.42
N ASP A 445 39.78 -3.36 1.85
CA ASP A 445 40.24 -4.74 2.02
C ASP A 445 39.54 -5.37 3.22
N ILE A 446 38.90 -6.53 3.04
CA ILE A 446 38.13 -7.24 4.07
C ILE A 446 38.88 -8.53 4.43
N LYS A 447 39.07 -8.78 5.73
CA LYS A 447 39.75 -9.97 6.21
C LYS A 447 38.80 -11.14 6.40
N THR A 448 39.35 -12.34 6.21
CA THR A 448 38.64 -13.59 6.50
C THR A 448 37.99 -13.53 7.88
N GLY A 449 36.68 -13.79 7.94
CA GLY A 449 35.88 -13.78 9.16
C GLY A 449 35.28 -12.43 9.56
N GLU A 450 35.62 -11.32 8.89
CA GLU A 450 34.98 -10.02 9.10
C GLU A 450 33.55 -10.02 8.54
N GLU A 451 32.61 -9.40 9.25
CA GLU A 451 31.22 -9.25 8.81
C GLU A 451 31.15 -8.38 7.55
N ILE A 452 30.34 -8.80 6.58
CA ILE A 452 30.03 -8.04 5.37
C ILE A 452 28.83 -7.16 5.68
N LEU A 453 28.99 -5.85 5.48
CA LEU A 453 27.98 -4.84 5.79
C LEU A 453 27.78 -3.91 4.61
N CYS A 454 26.54 -3.56 4.31
CA CYS A 454 26.20 -2.59 3.27
C CYS A 454 25.23 -1.53 3.79
N ASP A 455 25.26 -0.33 3.20
CA ASP A 455 24.25 0.68 3.48
C ASP A 455 23.00 0.39 2.64
N TYR A 456 21.90 -0.03 3.27
CA TYR A 456 20.66 -0.38 2.59
C TYR A 456 20.08 0.77 1.77
N ARG A 457 20.33 2.01 2.18
CA ARG A 457 19.89 3.21 1.45
C ARG A 457 20.54 3.33 0.08
N GLY A 458 21.64 2.61 -0.15
CA GLY A 458 22.35 2.57 -1.44
C GLY A 458 21.62 1.79 -2.53
N PHE A 459 20.62 0.98 -2.18
CA PHE A 459 19.86 0.18 -3.15
C PHE A 459 18.34 0.18 -2.89
N ALA A 460 17.92 0.19 -1.62
CA ALA A 460 16.51 0.16 -1.25
C ALA A 460 15.90 1.56 -1.23
N LEU A 461 14.81 1.73 -1.98
CA LEU A 461 13.97 2.92 -1.93
C LEU A 461 12.99 2.78 -0.76
N LEU A 462 13.46 3.10 0.46
CA LEU A 462 12.74 2.84 1.72
C LEU A 462 11.29 3.36 1.78
N GLY A 463 10.99 4.48 1.10
CA GLY A 463 9.65 5.06 1.05
C GLY A 463 8.76 4.53 -0.09
N ALA A 464 9.25 3.60 -0.92
CA ALA A 464 8.60 3.22 -2.16
C ALA A 464 7.60 2.04 -2.02
N TRP A 465 7.52 1.38 -0.86
CA TRP A 465 6.50 0.35 -0.59
C TRP A 465 5.08 0.85 -0.88
N ARG A 466 4.75 2.07 -0.42
CA ARG A 466 3.46 2.72 -0.67
C ARG A 466 3.14 2.84 -2.17
N ASN A 467 4.15 3.10 -2.99
CA ASN A 467 3.99 3.22 -4.44
C ASN A 467 3.78 1.86 -5.12
N MET A 468 4.15 0.77 -4.45
CA MET A 468 3.85 -0.60 -4.87
C MET A 468 2.47 -1.08 -4.38
N GLY A 469 1.71 -0.22 -3.68
CA GLY A 469 0.42 -0.58 -3.07
C GLY A 469 0.56 -1.35 -1.75
N VAL A 470 1.79 -1.46 -1.25
CA VAL A 470 2.20 -2.18 -0.04
C VAL A 470 2.49 -1.19 1.09
#